data_AF-E3NNB1-F1
#
_entry.id   AF-E3NNB1-F1
#
_cell.length_a   1.000
_cell.length_b   1.000
_cell.length_c   1.000
_cell.angle_alpha   90.00
_cell.angle_beta   90.00
_cell.angle_gamma   90.00
#
_symmetry.space_group_name_H-M   'P 1'
#
loop_
_entity.id
_entity.type
_entity.pdbx_description
1 polymer ?
#
loop_
_entity_poly.entity_id
_entity_poly.type
_entity_poly.pdbx_seq_one_letter_code
_entity_poly.pdbx_strand_id
1 'polypeptide(L)'
;MASRWVVFIILLMACSIQLGCSAPILSKREASEEDTKTTIVSINDWRSKVARWKNIANMNELVWDKELERKASKMTCNRMVTGPDYTVAVIPSEQALAKLGSSYEILLGFCAPTQTKVGCFEFHPPCVGTLGANYAGVCLIGPKNEISHSDSKEGEPGSACPGEKRHDGLCVTQVEQVEEVKEAPKSVEAKMVGADVTPSESNSYFVSIYMAFLCAAIMAYASQ
;
A
#
# COMPACT_ATOMS: atom_id res chain seq x y z
N MET A 1 54.73 25.17 -7.92
CA MET A 1 53.63 26.12 -8.22
C MET A 1 52.81 25.53 -9.34
N ALA A 2 51.66 24.94 -9.05
CA ALA A 2 50.77 24.43 -10.11
C ALA A 2 50.26 25.62 -10.93
N SER A 3 50.35 25.53 -12.26
CA SER A 3 49.85 26.57 -13.16
C SER A 3 48.36 26.82 -12.88
N ARG A 4 47.94 28.09 -12.85
CA ARG A 4 46.54 28.50 -12.57
C ARG A 4 45.51 27.76 -13.43
N TRP A 5 45.92 27.32 -14.62
CA TRP A 5 45.14 26.49 -15.53
C TRP A 5 44.86 25.07 -15.02
N VAL A 6 45.83 24.46 -14.33
CA VAL A 6 45.69 23.11 -13.76
C VAL A 6 44.69 23.12 -12.60
N VAL A 7 44.71 24.18 -11.77
CA VAL A 7 43.75 24.34 -10.68
C VAL A 7 42.32 24.54 -11.22
N PHE A 8 42.16 25.30 -12.31
CA PHE A 8 40.86 25.52 -12.96
C PHE A 8 40.28 24.23 -13.57
N ILE A 9 41.12 23.42 -14.21
CA ILE A 9 40.70 22.14 -14.80
C ILE A 9 40.30 21.14 -13.72
N ILE A 10 41.05 21.08 -12.60
CA ILE A 10 40.70 20.20 -11.47
C ILE A 10 39.37 20.61 -10.84
N LEU A 11 39.08 21.92 -10.71
CA LEU A 11 37.81 22.41 -10.18
C LEU A 11 36.62 22.11 -11.11
N LEU A 12 36.79 22.22 -12.43
CA LEU A 12 35.75 21.88 -13.41
C LEU A 12 35.43 20.37 -13.44
N MET A 13 36.46 19.53 -13.32
CA MET A 13 36.29 18.07 -13.21
C MET A 13 35.62 17.68 -11.88
N ALA A 14 35.94 18.36 -10.77
CA ALA A 14 35.29 18.13 -9.48
C ALA A 14 33.80 18.55 -9.48
N CYS A 15 33.44 19.63 -10.19
CA CYS A 15 32.04 20.06 -10.37
C CYS A 15 31.22 19.05 -11.19
N SER A 16 31.85 18.37 -12.14
CA SER A 16 31.17 17.38 -13.01
C SER A 16 30.78 16.10 -12.28
N ILE A 17 31.45 15.79 -11.16
CA ILE A 17 31.15 14.62 -10.30
C ILE A 17 30.01 14.94 -9.32
N GLN A 18 29.77 16.22 -9.02
CA GLN A 18 28.68 16.66 -8.11
C GLN A 18 27.39 17.10 -8.83
N LEU A 19 27.45 17.32 -10.15
CA LEU A 19 26.27 17.53 -11.01
C LEU A 19 26.00 16.32 -11.91
N GLY A 20 26.23 15.11 -11.40
CA GLY A 20 25.54 13.92 -11.88
C GLY A 20 24.05 14.04 -11.61
N CYS A 21 23.36 14.94 -12.30
CA CYS A 21 21.93 14.87 -12.49
C CYS A 21 21.66 13.62 -13.32
N SER A 22 21.59 12.48 -12.63
CA SER A 22 20.86 11.33 -13.16
C SER A 22 19.50 11.89 -13.54
N ALA A 23 19.23 11.98 -14.85
CA ALA A 23 17.88 12.21 -15.33
C ALA A 23 16.99 11.19 -14.60
N PRO A 24 15.84 11.59 -14.02
CA PRO A 24 14.96 10.60 -13.43
C PRO A 24 14.56 9.67 -14.57
N ILE A 25 15.09 8.44 -14.54
CA ILE A 25 14.51 7.36 -15.32
C ILE A 25 13.10 7.28 -14.77
N LEU A 26 12.12 7.66 -15.58
CA LEU A 26 10.70 7.45 -15.30
C LEU A 26 10.43 5.94 -15.42
N SER A 27 11.12 5.13 -14.61
CA SER A 27 10.78 3.73 -14.46
C SER A 27 9.51 3.74 -13.65
N LYS A 28 8.47 3.15 -14.21
CA LYS A 28 7.28 2.74 -13.48
C LYS A 28 7.74 1.98 -12.22
N ARG A 29 7.69 2.65 -11.07
CA ARG A 29 8.09 2.04 -9.81
C ARG A 29 7.00 1.05 -9.45
N GLU A 30 7.31 -0.22 -9.53
CA GLU A 30 6.45 -1.26 -8.95
C GLU A 30 6.34 -0.99 -7.44
N ALA A 31 5.15 -1.16 -6.87
CA ALA A 31 4.98 -1.02 -5.43
C ALA A 31 5.91 -2.03 -4.73
N SER A 32 6.59 -1.63 -3.66
CA SER A 32 7.39 -2.60 -2.93
C SER A 32 6.48 -3.63 -2.25
N GLU A 33 7.01 -4.84 -2.02
CA GLU A 33 6.28 -5.88 -1.30
C GLU A 33 5.84 -5.41 0.10
N GLU A 34 6.68 -4.61 0.75
CA GLU A 34 6.40 -4.02 2.06
C GLU A 34 5.27 -2.97 2.00
N ASP A 35 5.26 -2.10 0.99
CA ASP A 35 4.21 -1.09 0.81
C ASP A 35 2.87 -1.75 0.51
N THR A 36 2.89 -2.82 -0.31
CA THR A 36 1.74 -3.65 -0.62
C THR A 36 1.15 -4.27 0.64
N LYS A 37 2.01 -4.86 1.48
CA LYS A 37 1.62 -5.51 2.74
C LYS A 37 1.03 -4.52 3.73
N THR A 38 1.63 -3.35 3.88
CA THR A 38 1.10 -2.30 4.75
C THR A 38 -0.26 -1.82 4.26
N THR A 39 -0.41 -1.57 2.96
CA THR A 39 -1.65 -1.09 2.35
C THR A 39 -2.80 -2.07 2.57
N ILE A 40 -2.59 -3.36 2.30
CA ILE A 40 -3.65 -4.36 2.44
C ILE A 40 -4.07 -4.57 3.90
N VAL A 41 -3.14 -4.46 4.84
CA VAL A 41 -3.43 -4.50 6.29
C VAL A 41 -4.32 -3.32 6.68
N SER A 42 -3.99 -2.09 6.25
CA SER A 42 -4.79 -0.90 6.55
C SER A 42 -6.21 -0.99 5.96
N ILE A 43 -6.35 -1.47 4.73
CA ILE A 43 -7.66 -1.63 4.09
C ILE A 43 -8.51 -2.65 4.85
N ASN A 44 -7.93 -3.80 5.25
CA ASN A 44 -8.67 -4.82 5.99
C ASN A 44 -9.02 -4.37 7.42
N ASP A 45 -8.16 -3.63 8.12
CA ASP A 45 -8.50 -3.05 9.42
C ASP A 45 -9.71 -2.09 9.30
N TRP A 46 -9.73 -1.26 8.25
CA TRP A 46 -10.89 -0.41 7.96
C TRP A 46 -12.16 -1.22 7.68
N ARG A 47 -12.08 -2.27 6.84
CA ARG A 47 -13.21 -3.17 6.57
C ARG A 47 -13.75 -3.81 7.84
N SER A 48 -12.87 -4.24 8.73
CA SER A 48 -13.23 -4.82 10.03
C SER A 48 -13.95 -3.81 10.93
N LYS A 49 -13.49 -2.56 10.97
CA LYS A 49 -14.17 -1.46 11.69
C LYS A 49 -15.55 -1.17 11.12
N VAL A 50 -15.68 -1.11 9.80
CA VAL A 50 -16.97 -0.88 9.13
C VAL A 50 -17.92 -2.05 9.38
N ALA A 51 -17.45 -3.30 9.32
CA ALA A 51 -18.27 -4.47 9.60
C ALA A 51 -18.85 -4.42 11.02
N ARG A 52 -18.05 -4.04 12.02
CA ARG A 52 -18.54 -3.81 13.39
C ARG A 52 -19.54 -2.66 13.47
N TRP A 53 -19.20 -1.51 12.90
CA TRP A 53 -20.04 -0.31 13.02
C TRP A 53 -21.39 -0.44 12.30
N LYS A 54 -21.42 -1.16 11.17
CA LYS A 54 -22.61 -1.37 10.35
C LYS A 54 -23.28 -2.73 10.57
N ASN A 55 -22.79 -3.54 11.50
CA ASN A 55 -23.29 -4.89 11.79
C ASN A 55 -23.38 -5.78 10.54
N ILE A 56 -22.27 -5.88 9.80
CA ILE A 56 -22.17 -6.67 8.56
C ILE A 56 -21.54 -8.03 8.86
N ALA A 57 -22.33 -9.09 8.68
CA ALA A 57 -21.97 -10.46 9.04
C ALA A 57 -21.08 -11.19 8.02
N ASN A 58 -21.02 -10.72 6.76
CA ASN A 58 -20.38 -11.41 5.63
C ASN A 58 -19.28 -10.58 4.96
N MET A 59 -18.59 -9.69 5.70
CA MET A 59 -17.50 -8.88 5.15
C MET A 59 -16.27 -9.77 4.88
N ASN A 60 -15.92 -10.00 3.62
CA ASN A 60 -14.71 -10.74 3.29
C ASN A 60 -13.45 -9.92 3.59
N GLU A 61 -12.33 -10.58 3.87
CA GLU A 61 -11.03 -9.93 3.73
C GLU A 61 -10.73 -9.66 2.26
N LEU A 62 -9.89 -8.64 2.01
CA LEU A 62 -9.27 -8.45 0.71
C LEU A 62 -7.87 -9.06 0.72
N VAL A 63 -7.54 -9.76 -0.36
CA VAL A 63 -6.19 -10.26 -0.67
C VAL A 63 -5.62 -9.45 -1.83
N TRP A 64 -4.31 -9.24 -1.84
CA TRP A 64 -3.67 -8.54 -2.94
C TRP A 64 -3.67 -9.38 -4.23
N ASP A 65 -4.07 -8.79 -5.33
CA ASP A 65 -4.14 -9.42 -6.65
C ASP A 65 -3.24 -8.66 -7.64
N LYS A 66 -2.16 -9.32 -8.07
CA LYS A 66 -1.16 -8.73 -8.97
C LYS A 66 -1.73 -8.39 -10.36
N GLU A 67 -2.78 -9.08 -10.80
CA GLU A 67 -3.42 -8.78 -12.08
C GLU A 67 -4.26 -7.51 -11.98
N LEU A 68 -4.97 -7.31 -10.87
CA LEU A 68 -5.65 -6.06 -10.56
C LEU A 68 -4.66 -4.91 -10.40
N GLU A 69 -3.52 -5.10 -9.73
CA GLU A 69 -2.45 -4.09 -9.64
C GLU A 69 -1.93 -3.73 -11.04
N ARG A 70 -1.63 -4.74 -11.87
CA ARG A 70 -1.17 -4.53 -13.23
C ARG A 70 -2.21 -3.80 -14.08
N LYS A 71 -3.50 -4.10 -13.94
CA LYS A 71 -4.60 -3.35 -14.58
C LYS A 71 -4.67 -1.91 -14.05
N ALA A 72 -4.57 -1.70 -12.73
CA ALA A 72 -4.56 -0.38 -12.08
C ALA A 72 -3.42 0.49 -12.63
N SER A 73 -2.25 -0.10 -12.83
CA SER A 73 -1.04 0.56 -13.35
C SER A 73 -1.11 1.01 -14.81
N LYS A 74 -2.20 0.68 -15.51
CA LYS A 74 -2.51 1.14 -16.87
C LYS A 74 -3.59 2.22 -16.89
N MET A 75 -4.23 2.47 -15.76
CA MET A 75 -5.20 3.56 -15.65
C MET A 75 -4.48 4.90 -15.74
N THR A 76 -5.18 5.90 -16.26
CA THR A 76 -4.70 7.28 -16.28
C THR A 76 -5.60 8.14 -15.41
N CYS A 77 -5.08 9.29 -14.97
CA CYS A 77 -5.82 10.20 -14.09
C CYS A 77 -7.21 10.59 -14.63
N ASN A 78 -7.31 10.75 -15.94
CA ASN A 78 -8.53 11.12 -16.66
C ASN A 78 -9.35 9.91 -17.12
N ARG A 79 -8.87 8.68 -16.92
CA ARG A 79 -9.52 7.45 -17.38
C ARG A 79 -9.31 6.32 -16.38
N MET A 80 -10.10 6.35 -15.32
CA MET A 80 -10.25 5.25 -14.37
C MET A 80 -11.62 4.63 -14.63
N VAL A 81 -11.64 3.41 -15.19
CA VAL A 81 -12.88 2.77 -15.64
C VAL A 81 -13.10 1.44 -14.92
N THR A 82 -14.34 1.21 -14.51
CA THR A 82 -14.81 -0.08 -13.98
C THR A 82 -14.72 -1.15 -15.06
N GLY A 83 -14.29 -2.35 -14.67
CA GLY A 83 -14.19 -3.51 -15.57
C GLY A 83 -15.38 -4.46 -15.44
N PRO A 84 -15.34 -5.62 -16.10
CA PRO A 84 -16.35 -6.66 -15.92
C PRO A 84 -16.22 -7.37 -14.56
N ASP A 85 -15.01 -7.46 -14.01
CA ASP A 85 -14.66 -8.25 -12.83
C ASP A 85 -14.05 -7.43 -11.68
N TYR A 86 -14.16 -6.10 -11.76
CA TYR A 86 -13.68 -5.18 -10.73
C TYR A 86 -14.37 -3.82 -10.83
N THR A 87 -14.47 -3.13 -9.71
CA THR A 87 -14.83 -1.72 -9.61
C THR A 87 -13.62 -0.86 -9.26
N VAL A 88 -13.72 0.43 -9.52
CA VAL A 88 -12.66 1.42 -9.26
C VAL A 88 -12.88 2.09 -7.90
N ALA A 89 -11.84 2.15 -7.08
CA ALA A 89 -11.77 2.99 -5.91
C ALA A 89 -10.61 3.98 -6.03
N VAL A 90 -10.88 5.26 -5.86
CA VAL A 90 -9.86 6.31 -5.97
C VAL A 90 -9.19 6.55 -4.61
N ILE A 91 -7.87 6.75 -4.62
CA ILE A 91 -7.13 7.18 -3.44
C ILE A 91 -7.00 8.70 -3.52
N PRO A 92 -7.72 9.48 -2.68
CA PRO A 92 -7.57 10.93 -2.67
C PRO A 92 -6.17 11.32 -2.18
N SER A 93 -5.63 12.45 -2.64
CA SER A 93 -4.45 13.03 -2.00
C SER A 93 -4.76 13.49 -0.58
N GLU A 94 -3.75 13.65 0.27
CA GLU A 94 -3.94 14.15 1.65
C GLU A 94 -4.73 15.47 1.69
N GLN A 95 -4.44 16.38 0.76
CA GLN A 95 -5.16 17.64 0.62
C GLN A 95 -6.64 17.46 0.24
N ALA A 96 -6.94 16.47 -0.60
CA ALA A 96 -8.31 16.15 -0.99
C ALA A 96 -9.05 15.45 0.15
N LEU A 97 -8.39 14.52 0.86
CA LEU A 97 -8.92 13.81 2.00
C LEU A 97 -9.30 14.76 3.14
N ALA A 98 -8.45 15.75 3.44
CA ALA A 98 -8.72 16.77 4.46
C ALA A 98 -9.97 17.62 4.16
N LYS A 99 -10.30 17.80 2.87
CA LYS A 99 -11.48 18.56 2.43
C LYS A 99 -12.76 17.72 2.35
N LEU A 100 -12.62 16.40 2.23
CA LEU A 100 -13.74 15.50 2.01
C LEU A 100 -14.62 15.30 3.25
N GLY A 101 -14.11 15.65 4.44
CA GLY A 101 -14.73 15.28 5.70
C GLY A 101 -14.93 13.76 5.82
N SER A 102 -15.71 13.32 6.80
CA SER A 102 -16.06 11.90 7.03
C SER A 102 -16.99 11.31 5.96
N SER A 103 -16.95 11.77 4.70
CA SER A 103 -17.85 11.32 3.65
C SER A 103 -17.47 9.90 3.19
N TYR A 104 -18.20 8.95 3.77
CA TYR A 104 -18.11 7.50 3.62
C TYR A 104 -18.30 6.99 2.17
N GLU A 105 -18.85 7.80 1.26
CA GLU A 105 -19.23 7.34 -0.09
C GLU A 105 -18.03 7.04 -1.00
N ILE A 106 -16.92 7.77 -0.88
CA ILE A 106 -15.72 7.54 -1.71
C ILE A 106 -15.03 6.21 -1.35
N LEU A 107 -15.29 5.65 -0.17
CA LEU A 107 -14.73 4.37 0.29
C LEU A 107 -15.69 3.18 0.13
N LEU A 108 -16.88 3.37 -0.45
CA LEU A 108 -17.85 2.28 -0.66
C LEU A 108 -17.23 1.12 -1.44
N GLY A 109 -16.33 1.41 -2.39
CA GLY A 109 -15.51 0.43 -3.10
C GLY A 109 -14.78 -0.53 -2.16
N PHE A 110 -14.06 0.03 -1.18
CA PHE A 110 -13.26 -0.73 -0.22
C PHE A 110 -14.08 -1.45 0.84
N CYS A 111 -15.34 -1.06 1.05
CA CYS A 111 -16.20 -1.60 2.11
C CYS A 111 -17.32 -2.50 1.59
N ALA A 112 -17.34 -2.83 0.30
CA ALA A 112 -18.27 -3.81 -0.24
C ALA A 112 -17.94 -5.22 0.30
N PRO A 113 -18.89 -5.90 0.98
CA PRO A 113 -18.61 -7.13 1.72
C PRO A 113 -18.28 -8.32 0.81
N THR A 114 -18.82 -8.35 -0.40
CA THR A 114 -18.65 -9.42 -1.39
C THR A 114 -17.33 -9.36 -2.17
N GLN A 115 -16.58 -8.26 -2.06
CA GLN A 115 -15.26 -8.14 -2.68
C GLN A 115 -14.21 -8.93 -1.89
N THR A 116 -13.29 -9.58 -2.57
CA THR A 116 -12.27 -10.48 -1.99
C THR A 116 -10.84 -10.15 -2.43
N LYS A 117 -10.68 -9.32 -3.47
CA LYS A 117 -9.37 -8.99 -4.03
C LYS A 117 -9.22 -7.51 -4.33
N VAL A 118 -7.98 -7.02 -4.23
CA VAL A 118 -7.61 -5.65 -4.53
C VAL A 118 -6.23 -5.58 -5.17
N GLY A 119 -6.05 -4.63 -6.08
CA GLY A 119 -4.72 -4.23 -6.54
C GLY A 119 -4.70 -2.74 -6.82
N CYS A 120 -3.66 -2.05 -6.36
CA CYS A 120 -3.58 -0.60 -6.41
C CYS A 120 -2.36 -0.11 -7.16
N PHE A 121 -2.43 1.12 -7.65
CA PHE A 121 -1.33 1.82 -8.28
C PHE A 121 -1.31 3.27 -7.82
N GLU A 122 -0.15 3.73 -7.38
CA GLU A 122 0.07 5.10 -6.93
C GLU A 122 0.51 6.00 -8.09
N PHE A 123 -0.06 7.20 -8.16
CA PHE A 123 0.37 8.23 -9.10
C PHE A 123 1.48 9.06 -8.46
N HIS A 124 2.64 9.08 -9.13
CA HIS A 124 3.76 9.92 -8.74
C HIS A 124 4.16 10.83 -9.91
N PRO A 125 3.93 12.16 -9.80
CA PRO A 125 3.24 12.87 -8.71
C PRO A 125 1.72 12.57 -8.68
N PRO A 126 1.00 12.92 -7.59
CA PRO A 126 -0.46 12.93 -7.58
C PRO A 126 -1.01 13.72 -8.76
N CYS A 127 -2.13 13.27 -9.31
CA CYS A 127 -2.66 13.78 -10.55
C CYS A 127 -3.99 14.53 -10.35
N VAL A 128 -4.33 15.43 -11.29
CA VAL A 128 -5.56 16.22 -11.26
C VAL A 128 -6.60 15.61 -12.19
N GLY A 129 -7.71 15.15 -11.62
CA GLY A 129 -8.86 14.63 -12.36
C GLY A 129 -9.67 15.72 -13.07
N THR A 130 -10.64 15.29 -13.89
CA THR A 130 -11.46 16.16 -14.76
C THR A 130 -12.28 17.22 -14.01
N LEU A 131 -12.48 17.07 -12.70
CA LEU A 131 -13.20 18.02 -11.83
C LEU A 131 -12.26 18.77 -10.86
N GLY A 132 -10.95 18.76 -11.10
CA GLY A 132 -9.97 19.39 -10.22
C GLY A 132 -9.65 18.61 -8.93
N ALA A 133 -10.17 17.38 -8.80
CA ALA A 133 -9.86 16.50 -7.69
C ALA A 133 -8.43 15.95 -7.79
N ASN A 134 -7.69 15.98 -6.69
CA ASN A 134 -6.33 15.44 -6.62
C ASN A 134 -6.36 13.96 -6.21
N TYR A 135 -5.89 13.08 -7.07
CA TYR A 135 -5.79 11.65 -6.82
C TYR A 135 -4.33 11.25 -6.59
N ALA A 136 -4.07 10.59 -5.47
CA ALA A 136 -2.77 10.00 -5.16
C ALA A 136 -2.61 8.60 -5.78
N GLY A 137 -3.70 7.93 -6.15
CA GLY A 137 -3.65 6.60 -6.74
C GLY A 137 -5.03 6.06 -7.10
N VAL A 138 -5.05 4.83 -7.58
CA VAL A 138 -6.25 4.09 -7.95
C VAL A 138 -6.13 2.63 -7.51
N CYS A 139 -7.20 2.08 -6.97
CA CYS A 139 -7.35 0.66 -6.67
C CYS A 139 -8.46 0.05 -7.52
N LEU A 140 -8.25 -1.19 -7.93
CA LEU A 140 -9.27 -2.03 -8.52
C LEU A 140 -9.67 -3.09 -7.50
N ILE A 141 -10.97 -3.28 -7.31
CA ILE A 141 -11.53 -4.14 -6.27
C ILE A 141 -12.52 -5.11 -6.90
N GLY A 142 -12.32 -6.40 -6.70
CA GLY A 142 -13.11 -7.45 -7.35
C GLY A 142 -13.59 -8.54 -6.38
N PRO A 143 -14.50 -9.42 -6.83
CA PRO A 143 -14.84 -9.68 -8.23
C PRO A 143 -16.02 -8.88 -8.81
N LYS A 144 -16.77 -8.13 -8.01
CA LYS A 144 -17.97 -7.42 -8.50
C LYS A 144 -17.59 -6.06 -9.08
N ASN A 145 -18.19 -5.73 -10.22
CA ASN A 145 -18.08 -4.41 -10.82
C ASN A 145 -19.15 -3.42 -10.30
N GLU A 146 -20.27 -3.93 -9.83
CA GLU A 146 -21.37 -3.19 -9.22
C GLU A 146 -21.49 -3.53 -7.73
N ILE A 147 -21.62 -2.49 -6.90
CA ILE A 147 -21.78 -2.62 -5.45
C ILE A 147 -23.23 -2.31 -5.12
N SER A 148 -23.87 -3.22 -4.38
CA SER A 148 -25.23 -3.03 -3.88
C SER A 148 -25.27 -3.11 -2.37
N HIS A 149 -26.13 -2.33 -1.74
CA HIS A 149 -26.43 -2.46 -0.31
C HIS A 149 -26.98 -3.86 0.05
N SER A 150 -27.66 -4.52 -0.89
CA SER A 150 -28.19 -5.88 -0.70
C SER A 150 -27.12 -6.96 -0.56
N ASP A 151 -25.86 -6.64 -0.87
CA ASP A 151 -24.74 -7.56 -0.69
C ASP A 151 -24.35 -7.76 0.78
N SER A 152 -24.76 -6.82 1.64
CA SER A 152 -24.54 -6.88 3.08
C SER A 152 -25.58 -7.76 3.75
N LYS A 153 -25.13 -8.76 4.49
CA LYS A 153 -25.96 -9.51 5.43
C LYS A 153 -25.82 -8.87 6.79
N GLU A 154 -26.95 -8.50 7.39
CA GLU A 154 -26.96 -7.98 8.75
C GLU A 154 -26.67 -9.10 9.75
N GLY A 155 -25.84 -8.79 10.76
CA GLY A 155 -25.53 -9.69 11.87
C GLY A 155 -24.12 -9.49 12.41
N GLU A 156 -23.78 -10.25 13.45
CA GLU A 156 -22.46 -10.18 14.09
C GLU A 156 -21.35 -10.39 13.05
N PRO A 157 -20.29 -9.56 13.02
CA PRO A 157 -19.18 -9.72 12.10
C PRO A 157 -18.64 -11.13 12.03
N GLY A 158 -18.64 -11.69 10.83
CA GLY A 158 -18.16 -13.03 10.54
C GLY A 158 -19.15 -14.16 10.84
N SER A 159 -20.35 -13.88 11.37
CA SER A 159 -21.38 -14.90 11.63
C SER A 159 -22.00 -15.50 10.36
N ALA A 160 -21.86 -14.81 9.22
CA ALA A 160 -22.38 -15.24 7.93
C ALA A 160 -21.26 -15.53 6.92
N CYS A 161 -20.06 -15.86 7.39
CA CYS A 161 -18.97 -16.32 6.52
C CYS A 161 -19.30 -17.69 5.91
N PRO A 162 -19.00 -17.89 4.61
CA PRO A 162 -19.17 -19.20 3.97
C PRO A 162 -18.17 -20.24 4.49
N GLY A 163 -17.03 -19.80 5.05
CA GLY A 163 -15.99 -20.65 5.60
C GLY A 163 -15.44 -20.06 6.91
N GLU A 164 -14.12 -20.10 7.05
CA GLU A 164 -13.44 -19.57 8.24
C GLU A 164 -13.62 -18.06 8.39
N LYS A 165 -13.56 -17.61 9.65
CA LYS A 165 -13.50 -16.19 10.00
C LYS A 165 -12.18 -15.87 10.67
N ARG A 166 -11.65 -14.69 10.39
CA ARG A 166 -10.52 -14.10 11.11
C ARG A 166 -10.94 -13.67 12.50
N HIS A 167 -9.95 -13.48 13.36
CA HIS A 167 -10.14 -12.98 14.73
C HIS A 167 -10.80 -11.59 14.80
N ASP A 168 -10.70 -10.80 13.73
CA ASP A 168 -11.25 -9.45 13.59
C ASP A 168 -12.64 -9.41 12.93
N GLY A 169 -13.26 -10.57 12.70
CA GLY A 169 -14.63 -10.70 12.18
C GLY A 169 -14.75 -10.64 10.66
N LEU A 170 -13.64 -10.61 9.91
CA LEU A 170 -13.65 -10.74 8.45
C LEU A 170 -13.71 -12.21 8.03
N CYS A 171 -14.36 -12.48 6.90
CA CYS A 171 -14.38 -13.82 6.30
C CYS A 171 -13.07 -14.09 5.56
N VAL A 172 -12.48 -15.25 5.81
CA VAL A 172 -11.25 -15.68 5.14
C VAL A 172 -11.56 -15.94 3.67
N THR A 173 -10.77 -15.36 2.77
CA THR A 173 -10.85 -15.70 1.36
C THR A 173 -10.05 -16.97 1.16
N GLN A 174 -10.70 -18.05 0.68
CA GLN A 174 -9.97 -19.24 0.25
C GLN A 174 -9.17 -18.87 -1.00
N VAL A 175 -7.88 -18.58 -0.80
CA VAL A 175 -6.94 -18.46 -1.91
C VAL A 175 -6.75 -19.89 -2.41
N GLU A 176 -7.16 -20.19 -3.65
CA GLU A 176 -6.62 -21.35 -4.37
C GLU A 176 -5.11 -21.19 -4.36
N GLN A 177 -4.44 -21.91 -3.46
CA GLN A 177 -3.00 -21.99 -3.45
C GLN A 177 -2.62 -22.56 -4.81
N VAL A 178 -1.83 -21.80 -5.58
CA VAL A 178 -0.98 -22.41 -6.60
C VAL A 178 -0.24 -23.51 -5.87
N GLU A 179 -0.54 -24.76 -6.20
CA GLU A 179 0.16 -25.91 -5.65
C GLU A 179 1.65 -25.74 -5.96
N GLU A 180 2.41 -25.30 -4.96
CA GLU A 180 3.82 -25.58 -4.90
C GLU A 180 3.90 -27.10 -4.69
N VAL A 181 4.08 -27.81 -5.80
CA VAL A 181 4.39 -29.25 -5.81
C VAL A 181 5.63 -29.41 -4.95
N LYS A 182 5.40 -29.86 -3.71
CA LYS A 182 6.43 -30.33 -2.81
C LYS A 182 7.03 -31.58 -3.43
N GLU A 183 8.25 -31.46 -3.94
CA GLU A 183 9.11 -32.61 -4.05
C GLU A 183 10.48 -32.31 -3.42
N ALA A 184 10.81 -33.08 -2.41
CA ALA A 184 12.14 -33.26 -1.86
C ALA A 184 12.33 -34.77 -1.61
N PRO A 185 13.55 -35.31 -1.45
CA PRO A 185 14.88 -34.72 -1.68
C PRO A 185 15.83 -35.65 -2.48
N LYS A 186 16.96 -35.13 -3.00
CA LYS A 186 18.21 -35.90 -3.03
C LYS A 186 19.40 -35.04 -2.60
N SER A 187 20.05 -35.54 -1.55
CA SER A 187 21.28 -35.13 -0.90
C SER A 187 22.48 -35.04 -1.85
N VAL A 188 23.27 -33.97 -1.73
CA VAL A 188 24.74 -34.02 -1.80
C VAL A 188 25.31 -32.89 -0.91
N GLU A 189 26.12 -33.26 0.08
CA GLU A 189 26.94 -32.35 0.89
C GLU A 189 28.06 -31.71 0.04
N ALA A 190 28.33 -30.42 0.24
CA ALA A 190 29.60 -30.00 0.88
C ALA A 190 29.84 -28.48 0.80
N LYS A 191 30.27 -27.98 1.97
CA LYS A 191 31.33 -26.98 2.21
C LYS A 191 30.92 -25.52 2.43
N MET A 192 31.02 -25.16 3.72
CA MET A 192 31.15 -23.81 4.28
C MET A 192 32.38 -23.09 3.72
N VAL A 193 32.22 -21.83 3.33
CA VAL A 193 33.25 -20.79 3.48
C VAL A 193 32.54 -19.58 4.04
N GLY A 194 32.95 -19.16 5.23
CA GLY A 194 32.44 -17.97 5.90
C GLY A 194 32.94 -16.69 5.25
N ALA A 195 32.08 -15.68 5.25
CA ALA A 195 32.49 -14.29 5.19
C ALA A 195 31.54 -13.48 6.08
N ASP A 196 32.20 -12.75 6.98
CA ASP A 196 31.71 -11.86 8.01
C ASP A 196 30.72 -10.81 7.46
N VAL A 197 29.55 -10.67 8.07
CA VAL A 197 28.63 -9.55 7.82
C VAL A 197 28.44 -8.81 9.14
N THR A 198 29.12 -7.68 9.23
CA THR A 198 28.92 -6.65 10.23
C THR A 198 27.48 -6.13 10.20
N PRO A 199 26.78 -5.98 11.34
CA PRO A 199 25.47 -5.34 11.37
C PRO A 199 25.64 -3.82 11.22
N SER A 200 25.09 -3.23 10.15
CA SER A 200 24.89 -1.79 10.08
C SER A 200 23.70 -1.40 10.96
N GLU A 201 23.98 -1.14 12.24
CA GLU A 201 23.10 -0.38 13.12
C GLU A 201 23.03 1.08 12.65
N SER A 202 21.96 1.44 11.96
CA SER A 202 21.50 2.84 11.91
C SER A 202 20.08 2.86 11.39
N ASN A 203 19.11 2.95 12.31
CA ASN A 203 17.79 3.60 12.13
C ASN A 203 16.84 3.35 13.32
N SER A 204 17.20 2.47 14.26
CA SER A 204 16.39 2.21 15.47
C SER A 204 16.47 3.34 16.53
N TYR A 205 17.60 4.05 16.62
CA TYR A 205 17.81 5.05 17.67
C TYR A 205 17.09 6.39 17.45
N PHE A 206 16.79 6.77 16.20
CA PHE A 206 16.18 8.06 15.89
C PHE A 206 14.68 8.13 16.19
N VAL A 207 13.96 7.00 16.05
CA VAL A 207 12.52 6.92 16.37
C VAL A 207 12.30 6.94 17.89
N SER A 208 13.22 6.32 18.65
CA SER A 208 13.15 6.26 20.11
C SER A 208 13.28 7.65 20.76
N ILE A 209 14.15 8.50 20.22
CA ILE A 209 14.36 9.87 20.76
C ILE A 209 13.15 10.76 20.49
N TYR A 210 12.53 10.68 19.30
CA TYR A 210 11.34 11.48 18.97
C TYR A 210 10.12 11.12 19.83
N MET A 211 9.94 9.83 20.14
CA MET A 211 8.86 9.39 21.03
C MET A 211 9.09 9.81 22.49
N ALA A 212 10.35 9.83 22.95
CA ALA A 212 10.67 10.31 24.30
C ALA A 212 10.38 11.81 24.48
N PHE A 213 10.70 12.63 23.47
CA PHE A 213 10.40 14.07 23.51
C PHE A 213 8.90 14.37 23.37
N LEU A 214 8.17 13.60 22.56
CA LEU A 214 6.71 13.75 22.44
C LEU A 214 6.00 13.38 23.75
N CYS A 215 6.44 12.32 24.43
CA CYS A 215 5.89 11.95 25.74
C CYS A 215 6.20 12.99 26.83
N ALA A 216 7.39 13.58 26.86
CA ALA A 216 7.74 14.64 27.82
C ALA A 216 6.92 15.92 27.60
N ALA A 217 6.65 16.29 26.35
CA ALA A 217 5.82 17.44 26.01
C ALA A 217 4.35 17.24 26.39
N ILE A 218 3.82 16.02 26.21
CA ILE A 218 2.45 15.66 26.61
C ILE A 218 2.30 15.68 28.13
N MET A 219 3.30 15.20 28.88
CA MET A 219 3.26 15.24 30.35
C MET A 219 3.41 16.66 30.92
N ALA A 220 4.18 17.54 30.27
CA ALA A 220 4.29 18.95 30.67
C ALA A 220 3.01 19.77 30.38
N TYR A 221 2.25 19.38 29.35
CA TYR A 221 0.96 20.02 29.02
C TYR A 221 -0.17 19.56 29.95
N ALA A 222 -0.11 18.32 30.43
CA ALA A 222 -1.10 17.77 31.37
C ALA A 222 -0.92 18.22 32.84
N SER A 223 0.15 18.98 33.15
CA SER A 223 0.42 19.51 34.49
C SER A 223 0.17 21.03 34.63
N GLN A 224 -0.55 21.64 33.68
CA GLN A 224 -1.07 23.02 33.79
C GLN A 224 -2.58 23.02 33.94
#